data_AF-A0A2E7ADZ3-F1
#
_entry.id   AF-A0A2E7ADZ3-F1
#
_cell.length_a   1.000
_cell.length_b   1.000
_cell.length_c   1.000
_cell.angle_alpha   90.00
_cell.angle_beta   90.00
_cell.angle_gamma   90.00
#
_symmetry.space_group_name_H-M   'P 1'
#
loop_
_entity.id
_entity.type
_entity.pdbx_description
1 polymer ?
#
loop_
_entity_poly.entity_id
_entity_poly.type
_entity_poly.pdbx_seq_one_letter_code
_entity_poly.pdbx_strand_id
1 'polypeptide(L)'
;AQEVLCRVGLEHRLHARPGQLSVGEKQRVAIARAIAGEASILLADEPTGSLDPRTGRDIFSLLRKVAAEDGRALVLVTHDLDLASEMPRSFDCSELMRGGLDSERKEDAAL
;
A
#
# COMPACT_ATOMS: atom_id res chain seq x y z
N ALA A 1 -0.73 -21.16 4.79
CA ALA A 1 -1.45 -20.16 5.60
C ALA A 1 -0.61 -19.69 6.81
N GLN A 2 -0.20 -20.60 7.70
CA GLN A 2 0.55 -20.25 8.91
C GLN A 2 1.93 -19.65 8.62
N GLU A 3 2.65 -20.17 7.62
CA GLU A 3 3.93 -19.63 7.15
C GLU A 3 3.82 -18.16 6.70
N VAL A 4 2.81 -17.85 5.89
CA VAL A 4 2.57 -16.48 5.41
C VAL A 4 2.20 -15.54 6.57
N LEU A 5 1.42 -16.01 7.54
CA LEU A 5 1.11 -15.21 8.74
C LEU A 5 2.35 -14.96 9.61
N CYS A 6 3.27 -15.91 9.69
CA CYS A 6 4.57 -15.73 10.38
C CYS A 6 5.38 -14.59 9.75
N ARG A 7 5.43 -14.52 8.41
CA ARG A 7 6.13 -13.45 7.68
C ARG A 7 5.63 -12.04 8.00
N VAL A 8 4.36 -11.91 8.38
CA VAL A 8 3.75 -10.62 8.78
C VAL A 8 3.59 -10.46 10.30
N GLY A 9 4.08 -11.40 11.10
CA GLY A 9 4.02 -11.36 12.57
C GLY A 9 2.63 -11.62 13.17
N LEU A 10 1.81 -12.43 12.49
CA LEU A 10 0.44 -12.76 12.88
C LEU A 10 0.22 -14.25 13.16
N GLU A 11 1.27 -15.04 13.42
CA GLU A 11 1.07 -16.48 13.68
C GLU A 11 0.12 -16.76 14.87
N HIS A 12 0.14 -15.89 15.88
CA HIS A 12 -0.72 -15.96 17.07
C HIS A 12 -2.18 -15.54 16.82
N ARG A 13 -2.51 -15.08 15.61
CA ARG A 13 -3.85 -14.59 15.21
C ARG A 13 -4.55 -15.47 14.19
N LEU A 14 -4.11 -16.73 14.01
CA LEU A 14 -4.64 -17.65 12.99
C LEU A 14 -6.18 -17.78 13.01
N HIS A 15 -6.80 -17.73 14.18
CA HIS A 15 -8.25 -17.88 14.36
C HIS A 15 -8.99 -16.57 14.66
N ALA A 16 -8.29 -15.44 14.65
CA ALA A 16 -8.89 -14.14 14.93
C ALA A 16 -9.84 -13.72 13.79
N ARG A 17 -11.03 -13.23 14.14
CA ARG A 17 -11.99 -12.67 13.20
C ARG A 17 -11.66 -11.19 12.92
N PRO A 18 -12.08 -10.62 11.77
CA PRO A 18 -11.77 -9.23 11.43
C PRO A 18 -12.12 -8.18 12.50
N GLY A 19 -13.19 -8.39 13.26
CA GLY A 19 -13.58 -7.49 14.36
C GLY A 19 -12.66 -7.53 15.60
N GLN A 20 -11.78 -8.52 15.70
CA GLN A 20 -10.85 -8.72 16.81
C GLN A 20 -9.43 -8.21 16.50
N LEU A 21 -9.23 -7.66 15.29
CA LEU A 21 -7.96 -7.16 14.81
C LEU A 21 -7.93 -5.63 14.88
N SER A 22 -6.82 -5.09 15.35
CA SER A 22 -6.49 -3.67 15.20
C SER A 22 -6.36 -3.29 13.72
N VAL A 23 -6.39 -1.99 13.40
CA VAL A 23 -6.22 -1.51 12.02
C VAL A 23 -4.87 -1.96 11.44
N GLY A 24 -3.79 -1.89 12.22
CA GLY A 24 -2.47 -2.38 11.80
C GLY A 24 -2.43 -3.90 11.58
N GLU A 25 -3.09 -4.70 12.43
CA GLU A 25 -3.20 -6.14 12.21
C GLU A 25 -4.03 -6.47 10.96
N LYS A 26 -5.11 -5.73 10.68
CA LYS A 26 -5.87 -5.86 9.42
C LYS A 26 -4.99 -5.57 8.21
N GLN A 27 -4.12 -4.57 8.32
CA GLN A 27 -3.18 -4.25 7.25
C GLN A 27 -2.13 -5.35 7.04
N ARG A 28 -1.61 -5.93 8.12
CA ARG A 28 -0.75 -7.13 8.05
C ARG A 28 -1.47 -8.32 7.41
N VAL A 29 -2.77 -8.52 7.69
CA VAL A 29 -3.59 -9.53 7.00
C VAL A 29 -3.73 -9.22 5.51
N ALA A 30 -3.92 -7.95 5.13
CA ALA A 30 -3.97 -7.55 3.72
C ALA A 30 -2.65 -7.83 2.99
N ILE A 31 -1.51 -7.55 3.63
CA ILE A 31 -0.18 -7.89 3.13
C ILE A 31 -0.03 -9.41 2.99
N ALA A 32 -0.35 -10.16 4.04
CA ALA A 32 -0.32 -11.63 4.02
C ALA A 32 -1.12 -12.19 2.84
N ARG A 33 -2.33 -11.66 2.60
CA ARG A 33 -3.15 -12.05 1.45
C ARG A 33 -2.47 -11.73 0.13
N ALA A 34 -1.84 -10.57 -0.01
CA ALA A 34 -1.16 -10.16 -1.23
C ALA A 34 0.07 -11.04 -1.55
N ILE A 35 0.79 -11.49 -0.52
CA ILE A 35 2.01 -12.30 -0.67
C ILE A 35 1.79 -13.82 -0.67
N ALA A 36 0.57 -14.28 -0.37
CA ALA A 36 0.23 -15.70 -0.28
C ALA A 36 0.30 -16.43 -1.64
N GLY A 37 0.21 -15.69 -2.75
CA GLY A 37 0.38 -16.23 -4.10
C GLY A 37 1.74 -15.89 -4.71
N GLU A 38 1.92 -16.20 -6.00
CA GLU A 38 3.18 -15.98 -6.73
C GLU A 38 3.20 -14.68 -7.54
N ALA A 39 2.49 -13.65 -7.08
CA ALA A 39 2.41 -12.37 -7.79
C ALA A 39 3.82 -11.74 -7.91
N SER A 40 4.23 -11.37 -9.13
CA SER A 40 5.53 -10.71 -9.35
C SER A 40 5.52 -9.21 -8.98
N ILE A 41 4.33 -8.62 -8.81
CA ILE A 41 4.13 -7.21 -8.51
C ILE A 41 3.17 -7.07 -7.31
N LEU A 42 3.54 -6.20 -6.38
CA LEU A 42 2.69 -5.75 -5.28
C LEU A 42 2.28 -4.30 -5.52
N LEU A 43 0.98 -4.05 -5.64
CA LEU A 43 0.40 -2.72 -5.73
C LEU A 43 -0.15 -2.33 -4.36
N ALA A 44 0.35 -1.23 -3.80
CA ALA A 44 -0.07 -0.71 -2.51
C ALA A 44 -0.63 0.70 -2.69
N ASP A 45 -1.96 0.83 -2.57
CA ASP A 45 -2.66 2.11 -2.60
C ASP A 45 -2.89 2.60 -1.17
N GLU A 46 -2.23 3.70 -0.80
CA GLU A 46 -2.27 4.32 0.52
C GLU A 46 -2.19 3.33 1.70
N PRO A 47 -1.15 2.46 1.75
CA PRO A 47 -1.13 1.34 2.69
C PRO A 47 -0.99 1.75 4.16
N THR A 48 -0.72 3.03 4.44
CA THR A 48 -0.52 3.57 5.79
C THR A 48 -1.54 4.63 6.19
N GLY A 49 -2.43 5.06 5.29
CA GLY A 49 -3.23 6.28 5.47
C GLY A 49 -4.23 6.28 6.65
N SER A 50 -4.60 5.10 7.17
CA SER A 50 -5.49 4.97 8.35
C SER A 50 -4.76 4.62 9.65
N LEU A 51 -3.43 4.69 9.67
CA LEU A 51 -2.60 4.27 10.78
C LEU A 51 -1.96 5.48 11.47
N ASP A 52 -1.65 5.34 12.77
CA ASP A 52 -0.77 6.29 13.43
C ASP A 52 0.64 6.25 12.79
N PRO A 53 1.44 7.33 12.90
CA PRO A 53 2.73 7.42 12.20
C PRO A 53 3.70 6.28 12.51
N ARG A 54 3.70 5.76 13.74
CA ARG A 54 4.60 4.67 14.13
C ARG A 54 4.15 3.35 13.50
N THR A 55 2.87 3.00 13.63
CA THR A 55 2.34 1.80 12.99
C THR A 55 2.44 1.87 11.46
N GLY A 56 2.25 3.06 10.87
CA GLY A 56 2.45 3.30 9.44
C GLY A 56 3.86 2.94 8.96
N ARG A 57 4.90 3.42 9.66
CA ARG A 57 6.30 3.07 9.36
C ARG A 57 6.58 1.58 9.50
N ASP A 58 6.02 0.93 10.52
CA ASP A 58 6.18 -0.52 10.70
C ASP A 58 5.56 -1.30 9.53
N ILE A 59 4.38 -0.88 9.05
CA ILE A 59 3.69 -1.48 7.90
C ILE A 59 4.45 -1.23 6.59
N PHE A 60 4.93 -0.02 6.38
CA PHE A 60 5.74 0.32 5.21
C PHE A 60 7.04 -0.51 5.15
N SER A 61 7.74 -0.60 6.29
CA SER A 61 8.95 -1.42 6.42
C SER A 61 8.68 -2.89 6.14
N LEU A 62 7.55 -3.42 6.67
CA LEU A 62 7.12 -4.78 6.40
C LEU A 62 6.85 -5.02 4.91
N LEU A 63 6.10 -4.13 4.26
CA LEU A 63 5.81 -4.19 2.82
C LEU A 63 7.07 -4.25 1.97
N ARG A 64 8.03 -3.36 2.24
CA ARG A 64 9.32 -3.34 1.53
C ARG A 64 10.11 -4.63 1.76
N LYS A 65 10.15 -5.11 3.00
CA LYS A 65 10.84 -6.35 3.36
C LYS A 65 10.27 -7.55 2.59
N VAL A 66 8.95 -7.78 2.65
CA VAL A 66 8.35 -8.94 1.99
C VAL A 66 8.43 -8.87 0.46
N ALA A 67 8.38 -7.65 -0.11
CA ALA A 67 8.60 -7.47 -1.54
C ALA A 67 10.04 -7.84 -1.94
N ALA A 68 11.03 -7.38 -1.17
CA ALA A 68 12.44 -7.62 -1.44
C ALA A 68 12.83 -9.10 -1.27
N GLU A 69 12.35 -9.76 -0.20
CA GLU A 69 12.60 -11.19 0.06
C GLU A 69 12.16 -12.08 -1.10
N ASP A 70 11.01 -11.76 -1.71
CA ASP A 70 10.43 -12.56 -2.79
C ASP A 70 10.83 -12.05 -4.19
N GLY A 71 11.71 -11.04 -4.27
CA GLY A 71 12.12 -10.44 -5.55
C GLY A 71 10.99 -9.77 -6.33
N ARG A 72 9.95 -9.29 -5.64
CA ARG A 72 8.76 -8.68 -6.24
C ARG A 72 8.95 -7.19 -6.47
N ALA A 73 8.40 -6.68 -7.56
CA ALA A 73 8.28 -5.24 -7.76
C ALA A 73 7.22 -4.66 -6.82
N LEU A 74 7.57 -3.63 -6.04
CA LEU A 74 6.62 -2.89 -5.21
C LEU A 74 6.30 -1.55 -5.88
N VAL A 75 5.02 -1.33 -6.18
CA VAL A 75 4.50 -0.02 -6.61
C VAL A 75 3.63 0.52 -5.49
N LEU A 76 3.99 1.71 -5.02
CA LEU A 76 3.33 2.39 -3.92
C LEU A 76 2.71 3.68 -4.42
N VAL A 77 1.44 3.89 -4.10
CA VAL A 77 0.76 5.18 -4.23
C VAL A 77 0.60 5.76 -2.84
N THR A 78 1.10 6.97 -2.63
CA THR A 78 0.94 7.67 -1.36
C THR A 78 1.03 9.19 -1.52
N HIS A 79 0.32 9.91 -0.66
CA HIS A 79 0.51 11.35 -0.44
C HIS A 79 1.57 11.67 0.63
N ASP A 80 2.13 10.67 1.30
CA ASP A 80 3.20 10.84 2.29
C ASP A 80 4.56 10.99 1.60
N LEU A 81 5.07 12.22 1.57
CA LEU A 81 6.34 12.55 0.94
C LEU A 81 7.54 11.96 1.67
N ASP A 82 7.45 11.75 2.99
CA ASP A 82 8.54 11.14 3.76
C ASP A 82 8.70 9.67 3.32
N LEU A 83 7.60 8.92 3.23
CA LEU A 83 7.61 7.54 2.74
C LEU A 83 8.04 7.46 1.27
N ALA A 84 7.58 8.40 0.43
CA ALA A 84 7.97 8.44 -0.98
C ALA A 84 9.49 8.69 -1.15
N SER A 85 10.10 9.50 -0.28
CA SER A 85 11.53 9.80 -0.31
C SER A 85 12.41 8.58 0.03
N GLU A 86 11.88 7.60 0.74
CA GLU A 86 12.59 6.36 1.07
C GLU A 86 12.61 5.34 -0.09
N MET A 87 11.82 5.57 -1.14
CA MET A 87 11.77 4.71 -2.32
C MET A 87 12.90 5.05 -3.30
N PRO A 88 13.55 4.07 -3.95
CA PRO A 88 14.62 4.33 -4.92
C PRO A 88 14.19 5.15 -6.14
N ARG A 89 12.89 5.12 -6.45
CA ARG A 89 12.26 5.83 -7.56
C ARG A 89 10.91 6.34 -7.10
N SER A 90 10.62 7.61 -7.37
CA SER A 90 9.33 8.24 -7.14
C SER A 90 8.95 9.08 -8.35
N PHE A 91 7.66 9.24 -8.56
CA PHE A 91 7.09 10.10 -9.60
C PHE A 91 6.09 11.03 -8.92
N ASP A 92 6.28 12.33 -9.08
CA ASP A 92 5.33 13.32 -8.59
C ASP A 92 4.15 13.44 -9.57
N CYS A 93 2.98 13.01 -9.13
CA CYS A 93 1.74 13.07 -9.89
C CYS A 93 0.85 14.27 -9.48
N SER A 94 1.32 15.19 -8.64
CA SER A 94 0.52 16.30 -8.14
C SER A 94 -0.01 17.21 -9.27
N GLU A 95 0.80 17.44 -10.30
CA GLU A 95 0.41 18.23 -11.47
C GLU A 95 -0.63 17.53 -12.36
N LEU A 96 -0.64 16.19 -12.41
CA LEU A 96 -1.67 15.42 -13.11
C LEU A 96 -3.05 15.57 -12.45
N MET A 97 -3.07 15.71 -11.12
CA MET A 97 -4.30 15.89 -10.35
C MET A 97 -4.81 17.34 -10.40
N ARG A 98 -3.92 18.32 -10.55
CA ARG A 98 -4.27 19.75 -10.67
C ARG A 98 -4.84 20.12 -12.04
N GLY A 99 -4.38 19.46 -13.09
CA GLY A 99 -4.89 19.64 -14.45
C GLY A 99 -6.08 18.73 -14.80
N GLY A 100 -6.73 18.10 -13.82
CA GLY A 100 -7.68 17.03 -14.04
C GLY A 100 -8.72 17.39 -15.10
N LEU A 101 -8.80 16.56 -16.17
CA LEU A 101 -9.96 16.20 -17.01
C LEU A 101 -11.01 17.28 -17.41
N ASP A 102 -10.80 18.55 -17.12
CA ASP A 102 -11.74 19.67 -17.27
C ASP A 102 -11.37 20.59 -18.44
N SER A 103 -10.41 20.20 -19.30
CA SER A 103 -9.96 21.02 -20.42
C SER A 103 -10.66 20.77 -21.76
N GLU A 104 -11.69 19.93 -21.87
CA GLU A 104 -12.32 19.60 -23.17
C GLU A 104 -13.85 19.64 -23.23
N ARG A 105 -14.53 20.61 -22.57
CA ARG A 105 -15.95 20.93 -22.91
C ARG A 105 -16.31 22.39 -22.69
N LYS A 106 -15.70 23.34 -23.41
CA LYS A 106 -16.21 24.73 -23.47
C LYS A 106 -16.10 25.44 -24.82
N GLU A 107 -15.88 24.76 -25.95
CA GLU A 107 -15.87 25.44 -27.26
C GLU A 107 -17.07 25.16 -28.19
N ASP A 108 -17.97 24.21 -27.91
CA ASP A 108 -19.10 23.91 -28.81
C ASP A 108 -20.47 24.47 -28.40
N ALA A 109 -20.53 25.47 -27.50
CA ALA A 109 -21.79 26.16 -27.15
C ALA A 109 -21.92 27.56 -27.76
N ALA A 110 -21.10 27.88 -28.77
CA ALA A 110 -21.26 29.06 -29.60
C ALA A 110 -21.88 28.67 -30.95
N LEU A 111 -23.20 28.50 -30.98
CA LEU A 111 -24.04 28.60 -32.17
C LEU A 111 -25.48 28.97 -31.78
#